data_AF-A0A3Q2YLN4-F1
#
_entry.id   AF-A0A3Q2YLN4-F1
#
_cell.length_a   1.000
_cell.length_b   1.000
_cell.length_c   1.000
_cell.angle_alpha   90.00
_cell.angle_beta   90.00
_cell.angle_gamma   90.00
#
_symmetry.space_group_name_H-M   'P 1'
#
loop_
_entity.id
_entity.type
_entity.pdbx_description
1 polymer ?
#
loop_
_entity_poly.entity_id
_entity_poly.type
_entity_poly.pdbx_seq_one_letter_code
_entity_poly.pdbx_strand_id
1 'polypeptide(L)'
;MSAGASYDQLLRQVEVLKMENSNLRQELQDNSNHLTKLETEASNMKEVLKQLQGTIEEDAEEASGSQLELIVRLKGEHCMLFFFFFFFFFFFFVNSRVRFFSLLLAELEKEEKEKGWYYAQLLNLTKRIDSLPLSENFTLQTDMSRRQLEFEARQIHAAMEEQLGSRQEMEKRAEVRRQRRARGLLFLCAFGSKCAPVCRLARLVSTKSRETLSSWELDCRYAFGEVVC
;
A
#
# COMPACT_ATOMS: atom_id res chain seq x y z
N MET A 1 -37.90 0.59 -1.59
CA MET A 1 -37.58 -0.04 -2.90
C MET A 1 -36.53 0.85 -3.55
N SER A 2 -35.27 0.42 -3.56
CA SER A 2 -34.21 1.16 -4.27
C SER A 2 -34.33 0.80 -5.74
N ALA A 3 -34.64 1.78 -6.60
CA ALA A 3 -34.63 1.57 -8.04
C ALA A 3 -33.21 1.15 -8.45
N GLY A 4 -33.06 -0.08 -8.96
CA GLY A 4 -31.80 -0.53 -9.54
C GLY A 4 -31.37 0.45 -10.63
N ALA A 5 -30.06 0.74 -10.70
CA ALA A 5 -29.53 1.61 -11.73
C ALA A 5 -29.93 1.05 -13.11
N SER A 6 -30.56 1.88 -13.94
CA SER A 6 -30.90 1.50 -15.31
C SER A 6 -29.64 1.15 -16.11
N TYR A 7 -29.76 0.24 -17.06
CA TYR A 7 -28.68 -0.18 -17.95
C TYR A 7 -27.93 1.03 -18.58
N ASP A 8 -28.66 2.04 -19.04
CA ASP A 8 -28.08 3.27 -19.62
C ASP A 8 -27.26 4.09 -18.60
N GLN A 9 -27.64 4.03 -17.32
CA GLN A 9 -26.93 4.73 -16.26
C GLN A 9 -25.62 4.01 -15.92
N LEU A 10 -25.61 2.68 -15.92
CA LEU A 10 -24.40 1.88 -15.77
C LEU A 10 -23.45 2.06 -16.96
N LEU A 11 -23.98 2.13 -18.18
CA LEU A 11 -23.17 2.32 -19.39
C LEU A 11 -22.42 3.68 -19.36
N ARG A 12 -23.13 4.76 -19.05
CA ARG A 12 -22.52 6.09 -18.86
C ARG A 12 -21.46 6.08 -17.75
N GLN A 13 -21.70 5.34 -16.67
CA GLN A 13 -20.76 5.24 -15.57
C GLN A 13 -19.49 4.49 -15.98
N VAL A 14 -19.60 3.43 -16.78
CA VAL A 14 -18.45 2.72 -17.35
C VAL A 14 -17.65 3.63 -18.29
N GLU A 15 -18.30 4.48 -19.08
CA GLU A 15 -17.61 5.43 -19.96
C GLU A 15 -16.83 6.50 -19.18
N VAL A 16 -17.44 7.08 -18.15
CA VAL A 16 -16.76 8.03 -17.24
C VAL A 16 -15.57 7.34 -16.56
N LEU A 17 -15.76 6.14 -16.03
CA LEU A 17 -14.68 5.38 -15.39
C LEU A 17 -13.56 5.03 -16.38
N LYS A 18 -13.86 4.71 -17.64
CA LYS A 18 -12.85 4.49 -18.68
C LYS A 18 -12.04 5.75 -18.96
N MET A 19 -12.71 6.89 -19.06
CA MET A 19 -12.06 8.18 -19.25
C MET A 19 -11.16 8.54 -18.07
N GLU A 20 -11.66 8.41 -16.83
CA GLU A 20 -10.88 8.63 -15.62
C GLU A 20 -9.67 7.70 -15.55
N ASN A 21 -9.85 6.41 -15.89
CA ASN A 21 -8.75 5.45 -15.90
C ASN A 21 -7.68 5.81 -16.95
N SER A 22 -8.08 6.37 -18.09
CA SER A 22 -7.17 6.88 -19.11
C SER A 22 -6.40 8.09 -18.60
N ASN A 23 -7.08 9.05 -17.99
CA ASN A 23 -6.45 10.24 -17.41
C ASN A 23 -5.45 9.87 -16.32
N LEU A 24 -5.84 8.98 -15.38
CA LEU A 24 -4.95 8.54 -14.31
C LEU A 24 -3.71 7.81 -14.85
N ARG A 25 -3.83 7.03 -15.93
CA ARG A 25 -2.66 6.42 -16.59
C ARG A 25 -1.73 7.47 -17.18
N GLN A 26 -2.27 8.50 -17.81
CA GLN A 26 -1.49 9.59 -18.39
C GLN A 26 -0.74 10.36 -17.30
N GLU A 27 -1.43 10.77 -16.23
CA GLU A 27 -0.80 11.46 -15.09
C GLU A 27 0.31 10.61 -14.46
N LEU A 28 0.10 9.29 -14.35
CA LEU A 28 1.10 8.40 -13.79
C LEU A 28 2.32 8.26 -14.71
N GLN A 29 2.12 8.25 -16.03
CA GLN A 29 3.20 8.29 -17.02
C GLN A 29 3.98 9.60 -16.94
N ASP A 30 3.28 10.74 -16.86
CA ASP A 30 3.91 12.06 -16.75
C ASP A 30 4.72 12.17 -15.45
N ASN A 31 4.17 11.69 -14.34
CA ASN A 31 4.88 11.61 -13.06
C ASN A 31 6.13 10.70 -13.14
N SER A 32 6.02 9.56 -13.83
CA SER A 32 7.18 8.68 -14.06
C SER A 32 8.27 9.42 -14.84
N ASN A 33 7.90 10.15 -15.90
CA ASN A 33 8.85 10.93 -16.70
C ASN A 33 9.51 12.04 -15.88
N HIS A 34 8.74 12.73 -15.02
CA HIS A 34 9.27 13.73 -14.11
C HIS A 34 10.26 13.15 -13.11
N LEU A 35 9.98 11.97 -12.54
CA LEU A 35 10.86 11.29 -11.62
C LEU A 35 12.21 10.97 -12.28
N THR A 36 12.19 10.41 -13.49
CA THR A 36 13.42 10.09 -14.25
C THR A 36 14.26 11.33 -14.54
N LYS A 37 13.64 12.49 -14.79
CA LYS A 37 14.37 13.77 -14.95
C LYS A 37 15.07 14.17 -13.67
N LEU A 38 14.37 14.12 -12.53
CA LEU A 38 14.95 14.43 -11.22
C LEU A 38 16.08 13.48 -10.86
N GLU A 39 15.95 12.18 -11.16
CA GLU A 39 17.02 11.20 -10.97
C GLU A 39 18.26 11.51 -11.84
N THR A 40 18.03 11.98 -13.06
CA THR A 40 19.10 12.40 -13.97
C THR A 40 19.80 13.67 -13.46
N GLU A 41 19.04 14.68 -13.05
CA GLU A 41 19.56 15.92 -12.47
C GLU A 41 20.35 15.64 -11.17
N ALA A 42 19.85 14.76 -10.31
CA ALA A 42 20.56 14.34 -9.11
C ALA A 42 21.87 13.61 -9.43
N SER A 43 21.88 12.78 -10.47
CA SER A 43 23.09 12.08 -10.94
C SER A 43 24.11 13.07 -11.52
N ASN A 44 23.65 14.06 -12.28
CA ASN A 44 24.50 15.13 -12.80
C ASN A 44 25.10 15.98 -11.67
N MET A 45 24.30 16.36 -10.67
CA MET A 45 24.79 17.09 -9.50
C MET A 45 25.80 16.27 -8.69
N LYS A 46 25.58 14.96 -8.56
CA LYS A 46 26.55 14.06 -7.92
C LYS A 46 27.90 14.06 -8.66
N GLU A 47 27.89 14.08 -9.98
CA GLU A 47 29.11 14.15 -10.77
C GLU A 47 29.81 15.51 -10.62
N VAL A 48 29.06 16.62 -10.63
CA VAL A 48 29.60 17.97 -10.36
C VAL A 48 30.24 18.03 -8.97
N LEU A 49 29.60 17.48 -7.94
CA LEU A 49 30.16 17.43 -6.60
C LEU A 49 31.43 16.58 -6.53
N LYS A 50 31.50 15.49 -7.30
CA LYS A 50 32.70 14.64 -7.38
C LYS A 50 33.85 15.36 -8.08
N GLN A 51 33.56 16.12 -9.13
CA GLN A 51 34.55 16.97 -9.80
C GLN A 51 35.07 18.06 -8.85
N LEU A 52 34.17 18.78 -8.18
CA LEU A 52 34.54 19.80 -7.19
C LEU A 52 35.35 19.20 -6.04
N GLN A 53 35.01 18.00 -5.56
CA GLN A 53 35.80 17.30 -4.54
C GLN A 53 37.21 16.97 -5.04
N GLY A 54 37.36 16.49 -6.28
CA GLY A 54 38.67 16.22 -6.88
C GLY A 54 39.53 17.48 -6.99
N THR A 55 38.94 18.61 -7.41
CA THR A 55 39.65 19.90 -7.48
C THR A 55 40.07 20.40 -6.10
N ILE A 56 39.23 20.22 -5.07
CA ILE A 56 39.58 20.59 -3.69
C ILE A 56 40.68 19.67 -3.13
N GLU A 57 40.70 18.38 -3.48
CA GLU A 57 41.77 17.46 -3.08
C GLU A 57 43.11 17.81 -3.76
N GLU A 58 43.10 18.27 -5.01
CA GLU A 58 44.29 18.82 -5.70
C GLU A 58 44.75 20.16 -5.08
N ASP A 59 43.83 21.07 -4.71
CA ASP A 59 44.16 22.36 -4.08
C ASP A 59 44.56 22.23 -2.59
N ALA A 60 44.17 21.14 -1.91
CA ALA A 60 44.46 20.89 -0.50
C ALA A 60 45.90 20.39 -0.25
N GLU A 61 46.61 19.92 -1.28
CA GLU A 61 48.06 19.69 -1.16
C GLU A 61 48.86 21.01 -1.03
N GLU A 62 48.23 22.18 -1.26
CA GLU A 62 48.92 23.47 -1.26
C GLU A 62 48.38 24.54 -0.26
N ALA A 63 47.26 24.34 0.46
CA ALA A 63 46.67 25.42 1.28
C ALA A 63 46.24 25.06 2.73
N SER A 64 46.69 25.91 3.65
CA SER A 64 46.57 25.89 5.12
C SER A 64 45.14 25.87 5.71
N GLY A 65 44.97 25.14 6.83
CA GLY A 65 44.16 25.43 8.03
C GLY A 65 42.70 25.94 7.94
N SER A 66 42.44 27.03 7.22
CA SER A 66 41.14 27.72 7.14
C SER A 66 40.15 27.04 6.18
N GLN A 67 40.62 26.30 5.17
CA GLN A 67 39.75 25.53 4.26
C GLN A 67 39.07 24.33 4.94
N LEU A 68 39.74 23.70 5.91
CA LEU A 68 39.24 22.51 6.60
C LEU A 68 37.95 22.80 7.39
N GLU A 69 37.83 24.00 7.95
CA GLU A 69 36.65 24.45 8.71
C GLU A 69 35.43 24.68 7.79
N LEU A 70 35.66 25.17 6.56
CA LEU A 70 34.62 25.41 5.56
C LEU A 70 34.10 24.09 4.96
N ILE A 71 34.98 23.11 4.75
CA ILE A 71 34.61 21.74 4.33
C ILE A 71 33.75 21.03 5.37
N VAL A 72 34.08 21.16 6.66
CA VAL A 72 33.28 20.57 7.76
C VAL A 72 31.88 21.21 7.85
N ARG A 73 31.76 22.51 7.59
CA ARG A 73 30.47 23.22 7.53
C ARG A 73 29.63 22.79 6.33
N LEU A 74 30.22 22.73 5.13
CA LEU A 74 29.56 22.25 3.90
C LEU A 74 29.13 20.78 3.99
N LYS A 75 29.95 19.89 4.56
CA LYS A 75 29.56 18.50 4.84
C LYS A 75 28.38 18.40 5.79
N GLY A 76 28.27 19.31 6.77
CA GLY A 76 27.13 19.41 7.68
C GLY A 76 25.85 19.79 6.94
N GLU A 77 25.88 20.83 6.10
CA GLU A 77 24.71 21.27 5.34
C GLU A 77 24.26 20.23 4.30
N HIS A 78 25.21 19.59 3.61
CA HIS A 78 24.93 18.51 2.67
C HIS A 78 24.38 17.25 3.37
N CYS A 79 24.89 16.92 4.56
CA CYS A 79 24.32 15.86 5.41
C CYS A 79 22.89 16.20 5.84
N MET A 80 22.62 17.45 6.19
CA MET A 80 21.28 17.89 6.61
C MET A 80 20.29 17.87 5.44
N LEU A 81 20.70 18.30 4.24
CA LEU A 81 19.90 18.21 3.02
C LEU A 81 19.66 16.75 2.62
N PHE A 82 20.68 15.89 2.70
CA PHE A 82 20.52 14.46 2.44
C PHE A 82 19.60 13.79 3.46
N PHE A 83 19.71 14.17 4.74
CA PHE A 83 18.78 13.73 5.78
C PHE A 83 17.36 14.21 5.53
N PHE A 84 17.19 15.47 5.12
CA PHE A 84 15.89 16.06 4.84
C PHE A 84 15.23 15.38 3.64
N PHE A 85 16.00 15.13 2.57
CA PHE A 85 15.52 14.43 1.38
C PHE A 85 15.19 12.96 1.68
N PHE A 86 16.03 12.29 2.47
CA PHE A 86 15.78 10.92 2.92
C PHE A 86 14.54 10.83 3.81
N PHE A 87 14.36 11.78 4.73
CA PHE A 87 13.21 11.84 5.63
C PHE A 87 11.92 12.16 4.87
N PHE A 88 11.97 13.11 3.94
CA PHE A 88 10.84 13.44 3.07
C PHE A 88 10.43 12.26 2.19
N PHE A 89 11.40 11.59 1.56
CA PHE A 89 11.15 10.41 0.75
C PHE A 89 10.64 9.24 1.59
N PHE A 90 11.22 9.02 2.77
CA PHE A 90 10.75 8.01 3.71
C PHE A 90 9.33 8.28 4.18
N PHE A 91 9.01 9.51 4.59
CA PHE A 91 7.67 9.90 5.00
C PHE A 91 6.66 9.74 3.86
N PHE A 92 7.00 10.21 2.66
CA PHE A 92 6.15 10.06 1.48
C PHE A 92 5.92 8.59 1.13
N PHE A 93 6.97 7.76 1.19
CA PHE A 93 6.90 6.33 0.92
C PHE A 93 6.05 5.60 1.96
N VAL A 94 6.25 5.89 3.25
CA VAL A 94 5.46 5.33 4.35
C VAL A 94 4.00 5.76 4.22
N ASN A 95 3.72 7.04 3.98
CA ASN A 95 2.35 7.54 3.82
C ASN A 95 1.65 6.90 2.61
N SER A 96 2.35 6.78 1.49
CA SER A 96 1.86 6.10 0.28
C SER A 96 1.56 4.62 0.54
N ARG A 97 2.43 3.93 1.30
CA ARG A 97 2.21 2.53 1.68
C ARG A 97 1.04 2.38 2.65
N VAL A 98 0.93 3.24 3.65
CA VAL A 98 -0.21 3.26 4.59
C VAL A 98 -1.51 3.49 3.83
N ARG A 99 -1.56 4.43 2.88
CA ARG A 99 -2.71 4.63 1.99
C ARG A 99 -3.05 3.38 1.19
N PHE A 100 -2.05 2.74 0.56
CA PHE A 100 -2.26 1.52 -0.21
C PHE A 100 -2.81 0.38 0.66
N PHE A 101 -2.25 0.19 1.86
CA PHE A 101 -2.75 -0.79 2.84
C PHE A 101 -4.19 -0.47 3.26
N SER A 102 -4.51 0.80 3.50
CA SER A 102 -5.85 1.24 3.88
C SER A 102 -6.88 0.96 2.78
N LEU A 103 -6.54 1.20 1.51
CA LEU A 103 -7.39 0.88 0.36
C LEU A 103 -7.59 -0.64 0.23
N LEU A 104 -6.52 -1.42 0.37
CA LEU A 104 -6.58 -2.89 0.33
C LEU A 104 -7.47 -3.47 1.43
N LEU A 105 -7.39 -2.93 2.64
CA LEU A 105 -8.22 -3.35 3.77
C LEU A 105 -9.69 -2.98 3.56
N ALA A 106 -9.98 -1.78 3.06
CA ALA A 106 -11.35 -1.35 2.76
C ALA A 106 -12.01 -2.23 1.68
N GLU A 107 -11.27 -2.58 0.63
CA GLU A 107 -11.79 -3.45 -0.43
C GLU A 107 -12.00 -4.89 0.03
N LEU A 108 -11.14 -5.39 0.93
CA LEU A 108 -11.33 -6.66 1.60
C LEU A 108 -12.58 -6.67 2.49
N GLU A 109 -12.76 -5.64 3.32
CA GLU A 109 -13.91 -5.52 4.20
C GLU A 109 -15.22 -5.47 3.40
N LYS A 110 -15.22 -4.76 2.26
CA LYS A 110 -16.35 -4.74 1.34
C LYS A 110 -16.66 -6.13 0.77
N GLU A 111 -15.65 -6.82 0.22
CA GLU A 111 -15.82 -8.17 -0.35
C GLU A 111 -16.31 -9.18 0.72
N GLU A 112 -15.88 -9.02 1.97
CA GLU A 112 -16.26 -9.91 3.08
C GLU A 112 -17.69 -9.62 3.59
N LYS A 113 -18.12 -8.37 3.63
CA LYS A 113 -19.52 -8.00 3.90
C LYS A 113 -20.46 -8.55 2.84
N GLU A 114 -20.06 -8.47 1.57
CA GLU A 114 -20.85 -8.98 0.45
C GLU A 114 -20.97 -10.53 0.51
N LYS A 115 -19.87 -11.24 0.80
CA LYS A 115 -19.91 -12.67 1.10
C LYS A 115 -20.83 -12.99 2.28
N GLY A 116 -20.72 -12.22 3.37
CA GLY A 116 -21.56 -12.38 4.56
C GLY A 116 -23.05 -12.26 4.24
N TRP A 117 -23.42 -11.34 3.35
CA TRP A 117 -24.80 -11.18 2.90
C TRP A 117 -25.29 -12.41 2.12
N TYR A 118 -24.52 -12.92 1.16
CA TYR A 118 -24.87 -14.13 0.41
C TYR A 118 -24.97 -15.37 1.31
N TYR A 119 -24.00 -15.58 2.20
CA TYR A 119 -24.03 -16.69 3.15
C TYR A 119 -25.20 -16.62 4.12
N ALA A 120 -25.58 -15.42 4.58
CA ALA A 120 -26.75 -15.24 5.43
C ALA A 120 -28.05 -15.66 4.71
N GLN A 121 -28.19 -15.32 3.42
CA GLN A 121 -29.34 -15.76 2.63
C GLN A 121 -29.36 -17.27 2.42
N LEU A 122 -28.23 -17.85 2.04
CA LEU A 122 -28.10 -19.30 1.86
C LEU A 122 -28.42 -20.05 3.15
N LEU A 123 -27.91 -19.57 4.29
CA LEU A 123 -28.21 -20.15 5.60
C LEU A 123 -29.71 -20.08 5.94
N ASN A 124 -30.39 -18.99 5.56
CA ASN A 124 -31.84 -18.89 5.75
C ASN A 124 -32.59 -19.95 4.92
N LEU A 125 -32.20 -20.14 3.66
CA LEU A 125 -32.77 -21.17 2.80
C LEU A 125 -32.50 -22.58 3.33
N THR A 126 -31.28 -22.88 3.78
CA THR A 126 -30.95 -24.17 4.42
C THR A 126 -31.87 -24.44 5.61
N LYS A 127 -32.02 -23.46 6.53
CA LYS A 127 -32.93 -23.61 7.67
C LYS A 127 -34.38 -23.86 7.26
N ARG A 128 -34.85 -23.20 6.20
CA ARG A 128 -36.20 -23.42 5.65
C ARG A 128 -36.34 -24.83 5.08
N ILE A 129 -35.33 -25.32 4.36
CA ILE A 129 -35.30 -26.69 3.83
C ILE A 129 -35.31 -27.72 4.97
N ASP A 130 -34.48 -27.52 5.99
CA ASP A 130 -34.38 -28.41 7.15
C ASP A 130 -35.67 -28.44 7.99
N SER A 131 -36.43 -27.35 7.97
CA SER A 131 -37.73 -27.25 8.65
C SER A 131 -38.89 -27.92 7.89
N LEU A 132 -38.69 -28.34 6.64
CA LEU A 132 -39.72 -29.04 5.89
C LEU A 132 -40.00 -30.42 6.50
N PRO A 133 -41.27 -30.87 6.53
CA PRO A 133 -41.62 -32.13 7.16
C PRO A 133 -40.87 -33.29 6.49
N LEU A 134 -40.02 -33.94 7.28
CA LEU A 134 -39.34 -35.20 6.92
C LEU A 134 -40.30 -36.36 7.21
N SER A 135 -41.46 -36.37 6.55
CA SER A 135 -42.43 -37.47 6.69
C SER A 135 -41.99 -38.67 5.83
N GLU A 136 -42.15 -39.89 6.34
CA GLU A 136 -41.91 -41.13 5.57
C GLU A 136 -42.85 -41.25 4.36
N ASN A 137 -43.98 -40.54 4.35
CA ASN A 137 -44.91 -40.51 3.22
C ASN A 137 -44.61 -39.31 2.30
N PHE A 138 -44.30 -39.61 1.03
CA PHE A 138 -44.08 -38.58 0.01
C PHE A 138 -45.31 -37.69 -0.16
N THR A 139 -45.12 -36.38 -0.06
CA THR A 139 -46.16 -35.39 -0.37
C THR A 139 -45.62 -34.44 -1.46
N LEU A 140 -46.32 -34.39 -2.59
CA LEU A 140 -45.93 -33.55 -3.74
C LEU A 140 -45.73 -32.08 -3.35
N GLN A 141 -46.57 -31.57 -2.45
CA GLN A 141 -46.47 -30.19 -1.96
C GLN A 141 -45.14 -29.90 -1.24
N THR A 142 -44.67 -30.82 -0.39
CA THR A 142 -43.40 -30.67 0.33
C THR A 142 -42.21 -30.81 -0.61
N ASP A 143 -42.29 -31.74 -1.56
CA ASP A 143 -41.23 -31.94 -2.57
C ASP A 143 -41.09 -30.72 -3.50
N MET A 144 -42.20 -30.18 -3.99
CA MET A 144 -42.20 -28.96 -4.80
C MET A 144 -41.65 -27.76 -4.02
N SER A 145 -42.00 -27.63 -2.74
CA SER A 145 -41.48 -26.58 -1.87
C SER A 145 -39.97 -26.71 -1.65
N ARG A 146 -39.46 -27.94 -1.48
CA ARG A 146 -38.03 -28.23 -1.37
C ARG A 146 -37.27 -27.87 -2.65
N ARG A 147 -37.75 -28.34 -3.80
CA ARG A 147 -37.18 -28.05 -5.13
C ARG A 147 -37.10 -26.55 -5.42
N GLN A 148 -38.12 -25.80 -5.00
CA GLN A 148 -38.16 -24.36 -5.14
C GLN A 148 -37.06 -23.67 -4.31
N LEU A 149 -36.93 -24.03 -3.02
CA LEU A 149 -35.89 -23.48 -2.15
C LEU A 149 -34.47 -23.83 -2.65
N GLU A 150 -34.27 -25.04 -3.18
CA GLU A 150 -33.01 -25.44 -3.82
C GLU A 150 -32.73 -24.65 -5.09
N PHE A 151 -33.76 -24.31 -5.87
CA PHE A 151 -33.61 -23.45 -7.04
C PHE A 151 -33.21 -22.03 -6.63
N GLU A 152 -33.83 -21.46 -5.60
CA GLU A 152 -33.44 -20.17 -5.03
C GLU A 152 -32.00 -20.18 -4.52
N ALA A 153 -31.57 -21.25 -3.84
CA ALA A 153 -30.19 -21.40 -3.40
C ALA A 153 -29.21 -21.44 -4.57
N ARG A 154 -29.55 -22.16 -5.66
CA ARG A 154 -28.75 -22.18 -6.90
C ARG A 154 -28.66 -20.81 -7.57
N GLN A 155 -29.75 -20.05 -7.60
CA GLN A 155 -29.77 -18.67 -8.12
C GLN A 155 -28.83 -17.76 -7.33
N ILE A 156 -28.86 -17.86 -5.99
CA ILE A 156 -27.97 -17.08 -5.12
C ILE A 156 -26.50 -17.48 -5.33
N HIS A 157 -26.20 -18.77 -5.45
CA HIS A 157 -24.85 -19.24 -5.76
C HIS A 157 -24.34 -18.72 -7.10
N ALA A 158 -25.18 -18.75 -8.15
CA ALA A 158 -24.84 -18.23 -9.47
C ALA A 158 -24.59 -16.71 -9.44
N ALA A 159 -25.45 -15.95 -8.77
CA ALA A 159 -25.28 -14.50 -8.62
C ALA A 159 -24.02 -14.15 -7.80
N MET A 160 -23.72 -14.92 -6.76
CA MET A 160 -22.49 -14.79 -5.97
C MET A 160 -21.25 -15.06 -6.83
N GLU A 161 -21.30 -16.09 -7.69
CA GLU A 161 -20.20 -16.44 -8.59
C GLU A 161 -20.00 -15.41 -9.72
N GLU A 162 -21.07 -14.76 -10.19
CA GLU A 162 -20.98 -13.67 -11.16
C GLU A 162 -20.33 -12.41 -10.56
N GLN A 163 -20.69 -12.05 -9.33
CA GLN A 163 -20.16 -10.84 -8.67
C GLN A 163 -18.77 -11.04 -8.06
N LEU A 164 -18.54 -12.21 -7.45
CA LEU A 164 -17.31 -12.50 -6.70
C LEU A 164 -16.38 -13.47 -7.43
N GLY A 165 -16.76 -14.02 -8.58
CA GLY A 165 -16.00 -15.09 -9.25
C GLY A 165 -16.15 -16.43 -8.55
N SER A 166 -15.60 -17.46 -9.18
CA SER A 166 -15.66 -18.83 -8.66
C SER A 166 -14.98 -18.96 -7.30
N ARG A 167 -15.34 -20.00 -6.54
CA ARG A 167 -14.75 -20.28 -5.23
C ARG A 167 -13.22 -20.35 -5.27
N GLN A 168 -12.67 -20.96 -6.33
CA GLN A 168 -11.22 -21.07 -6.52
C GLN A 168 -10.56 -19.71 -6.79
N GLU A 169 -11.22 -18.83 -7.56
CA GLU A 169 -10.72 -17.49 -7.82
C GLU A 169 -10.77 -16.61 -6.58
N MET A 170 -11.83 -16.68 -5.78
CA MET A 170 -11.92 -16.01 -4.49
C MET A 170 -10.75 -16.42 -3.57
N GLU A 171 -10.43 -17.71 -3.52
CA GLU A 171 -9.34 -18.24 -2.70
C GLU A 171 -7.97 -17.77 -3.22
N LYS A 172 -7.73 -17.82 -4.54
CA LYS A 172 -6.52 -17.28 -5.17
C LYS A 172 -6.36 -15.78 -4.93
N ARG A 173 -7.44 -14.99 -5.02
CA ARG A 173 -7.40 -13.55 -4.72
C ARG A 173 -7.11 -13.29 -3.26
N ALA A 174 -7.66 -14.08 -2.33
CA ALA A 174 -7.34 -14.00 -0.92
C ALA A 174 -5.86 -14.31 -0.64
N GLU A 175 -5.31 -15.34 -1.29
CA GLU A 175 -3.89 -15.72 -1.22
C GLU A 175 -2.97 -14.60 -1.70
N VAL A 176 -3.23 -14.05 -2.88
CA VAL A 176 -2.45 -12.93 -3.44
C VAL A 176 -2.48 -11.71 -2.50
N ARG A 177 -3.64 -11.42 -1.89
CA ARG A 177 -3.75 -10.31 -0.92
C ARG A 177 -3.00 -10.59 0.38
N ARG A 178 -2.99 -11.84 0.87
CA ARG A 178 -2.16 -12.25 2.02
C ARG A 178 -0.67 -12.13 1.70
N GLN A 179 -0.23 -12.57 0.52
CA GLN A 179 1.15 -12.42 0.07
C GLN A 179 1.58 -10.95 -0.10
N ARG A 180 0.71 -10.10 -0.66
CA ARG A 180 0.98 -8.65 -0.78
C ARG A 180 1.12 -7.98 0.59
N ARG A 181 0.27 -8.35 1.56
CA ARG A 181 0.38 -7.87 2.95
C ARG A 181 1.70 -8.32 3.60
N ALA A 182 2.05 -9.60 3.47
CA ALA A 182 3.30 -10.14 4.00
C ALA A 182 4.54 -9.49 3.37
N ARG A 183 4.55 -9.29 2.04
CA ARG A 183 5.64 -8.58 1.34
C ARG A 183 5.78 -7.12 1.78
N GLY A 184 4.67 -6.42 2.01
CA GLY A 184 4.69 -5.04 2.51
C GLY A 184 5.28 -4.95 3.92
N LEU A 185 4.91 -5.88 4.82
CA LEU A 185 5.48 -5.99 6.16
C LEU A 185 6.99 -6.31 6.13
N LEU A 186 7.42 -7.25 5.28
CA LEU A 186 8.83 -7.57 5.07
C LEU A 186 9.63 -6.38 4.55
N PHE A 187 9.06 -5.59 3.63
CA PHE A 187 9.72 -4.39 3.11
C PHE A 187 9.91 -3.33 4.21
N LEU A 188 8.91 -3.13 5.07
CA LEU A 188 9.01 -2.21 6.21
C LEU A 188 10.09 -2.67 7.21
N CYS A 189 10.15 -3.97 7.52
CA CYS A 189 11.22 -4.54 8.36
C CYS A 189 12.61 -4.37 7.73
N ALA A 190 12.76 -4.64 6.42
CA ALA A 190 14.02 -4.51 5.71
C ALA A 190 14.49 -3.05 5.59
N PHE A 191 13.56 -2.10 5.50
CA PHE A 191 13.89 -0.67 5.47
C PHE A 191 14.31 -0.17 6.87
N GLY A 192 13.58 -0.55 7.93
CA GLY A 192 13.92 -0.19 9.31
C GLY A 192 15.31 -0.69 9.72
N SER A 193 15.67 -1.92 9.32
CA SER A 193 17.00 -2.50 9.58
C SER A 193 18.13 -1.82 8.79
N LYS A 194 17.86 -1.25 7.60
CA LYS A 194 18.82 -0.45 6.82
C LYS A 194 18.96 1.00 7.31
N CYS A 195 17.93 1.57 7.93
CA CYS A 195 18.01 2.88 8.59
C CYS A 195 18.84 2.85 9.88
N ALA A 196 18.82 1.72 10.61
CA ALA A 196 19.53 1.57 11.88
C ALA A 196 21.04 1.91 11.84
N PRO A 197 21.84 1.53 10.82
CA PRO A 197 23.24 1.95 10.70
C PRO A 197 23.39 3.44 10.31
N VAL A 198 22.50 4.00 9.49
CA VAL A 198 22.53 5.42 9.09
C VAL A 198 22.28 6.33 10.30
N CYS A 199 21.30 6.00 11.15
CA CYS A 199 21.06 6.71 12.40
C CYS A 199 22.22 6.58 13.41
N ARG A 200 22.91 5.43 13.42
CA ARG A 200 24.10 5.20 14.26
C ARG A 200 25.31 6.02 13.80
N LEU A 201 25.53 6.11 12.49
CA LEU A 201 26.57 6.94 11.87
C LEU A 201 26.31 8.44 12.11
N ALA A 202 25.07 8.89 11.97
CA ALA A 202 24.69 10.27 12.30
C ALA A 202 24.97 10.61 13.78
N ARG A 203 24.75 9.66 14.70
CA ARG A 203 25.05 9.81 16.14
C ARG A 203 26.55 9.91 16.45
N LEU A 204 27.38 9.18 15.71
CA LEU A 204 28.85 9.23 15.84
C LEU A 204 29.43 10.56 15.31
N VAL A 205 28.85 11.10 14.24
CA VAL A 205 29.27 12.37 13.62
C VAL A 205 28.72 13.60 14.39
N SER A 206 27.56 13.46 15.06
CA SER A 206 26.86 14.56 15.75
C SER A 206 27.13 14.67 17.26
N THR A 207 28.31 14.29 17.74
CA THR A 207 28.71 14.47 19.15
C THR A 207 28.96 15.93 19.55
N LYS A 208 28.72 16.90 18.65
CA LYS A 208 28.98 18.34 18.88
C LYS A 208 27.74 19.24 18.98
N SER A 209 26.51 18.73 18.83
CA SER A 209 25.29 19.52 19.04
C SER A 209 24.18 18.66 19.63
N ARG A 210 24.01 18.75 20.95
CA ARG A 210 23.21 17.83 21.78
C ARG A 210 21.70 18.11 21.78
N GLU A 211 21.28 19.28 21.32
CA GLU A 211 19.92 19.78 21.58
C GLU A 211 18.93 19.49 20.45
N THR A 212 19.40 19.36 19.21
CA THR A 212 18.51 18.99 18.09
C THR A 212 18.16 17.52 18.09
N LEU A 213 19.01 16.62 18.58
CA LEU A 213 18.90 15.15 18.47
C LEU A 213 17.79 14.50 19.32
N SER A 214 17.41 15.09 20.46
CA SER A 214 16.43 14.49 21.39
C SER A 214 15.01 14.41 20.81
N SER A 215 14.63 15.39 19.98
CA SER A 215 13.33 15.38 19.29
C SER A 215 13.23 14.27 18.24
N TRP A 216 14.34 13.93 17.56
CA TRP A 216 14.36 12.91 16.50
C TRP A 216 14.40 11.48 17.06
N GLU A 217 14.98 11.28 18.25
CA GLU A 217 14.95 9.97 18.92
C GLU A 217 13.53 9.57 19.32
N LEU A 218 12.69 10.54 19.73
CA LEU A 218 11.28 10.27 19.98
C LEU A 218 10.53 9.95 18.69
N ASP A 219 10.70 10.72 17.61
CA ASP A 219 10.00 10.46 16.34
C ASP A 219 10.40 9.13 15.68
N CYS A 220 11.68 8.74 15.75
CA CYS A 220 12.11 7.42 15.25
C CYS A 220 11.59 6.27 16.11
N ARG A 221 11.57 6.41 17.44
CA ARG A 221 11.00 5.38 18.33
C ARG A 221 9.48 5.30 18.22
N TYR A 222 8.80 6.41 17.95
CA TYR A 222 7.34 6.46 17.80
C TYR A 222 6.90 5.94 16.42
N ALA A 223 7.67 6.21 15.36
CA ALA A 223 7.40 5.73 14.00
C ALA A 223 7.73 4.23 13.79
N PHE A 224 8.70 3.69 14.54
CA PHE A 224 9.16 2.29 14.44
C PHE A 224 8.96 1.51 15.75
N GLY A 225 7.92 1.85 16.53
CA GLY A 225 7.62 1.30 17.86
C GLY A 225 8.15 -0.11 18.07
N GLU A 226 9.01 -0.27 19.09
CA GLU A 226 9.80 -1.47 19.44
C GLU A 226 9.53 -2.67 18.53
N VAL A 227 10.11 -2.66 17.33
CA VAL A 227 10.21 -3.87 16.51
C VAL A 227 11.25 -4.76 17.19
N VAL A 228 10.79 -5.47 18.23
CA VAL A 228 11.47 -6.65 18.77
C VAL A 228 11.55 -7.63 17.60
N CYS A 229 12.78 -7.84 17.11
CA CYS A 229 13.08 -8.98 16.24
C CYS A 229 12.92 -10.28 17.04
#